data_AF-A0A9X3F182-F1
#
_entry.id   AF-A0A9X3F182-F1
#
_cell.length_a   1.000
_cell.length_b   1.000
_cell.length_c   1.000
_cell.angle_alpha   90.00
_cell.angle_beta   90.00
_cell.angle_gamma   90.00
#
_symmetry.space_group_name_H-M   'P 1'
#
loop_
_entity.id
_entity.type
_entity.pdbx_description
1 polymer ?
#
loop_
_entity_poly.entity_id
_entity_poly.type
_entity_poly.pdbx_seq_one_letter_code
_entity_poly.pdbx_strand_id
1 'polypeptide(L)'
;MTAWAVRAAGEAGVAAEPEALLRHFFVLLAARTPGAAIAFGPPPEPRGGRKPLWPIWTPTPPSFNSARHVTRSTLVLLHAELRRGQALLAAGDPAWTAATDPSAHPRRVELTLQGRGAAQAACVGWLEGHVMGLLLALEDAGARVRPYPRPLRAGEATWAIGLEGGEPPAIAAAAAAFAGAFAGWADRPEGAELRVRPVE
;
A
#
# COMPACT_ATOMS: atom_id res chain seq x y z
N MET A 1 -5.13 5.25 -13.33
CA MET A 1 -6.52 5.22 -12.82
C MET A 1 -7.29 6.48 -13.19
N THR A 2 -6.81 7.67 -12.84
CA THR A 2 -7.47 8.95 -13.15
C THR A 2 -7.84 9.09 -14.63
N ALA A 3 -6.89 8.93 -15.54
CA ALA A 3 -7.17 9.00 -16.98
C ALA A 3 -8.21 7.97 -17.46
N TRP A 4 -8.24 6.77 -16.86
CA TRP A 4 -9.22 5.74 -17.20
C TRP A 4 -10.61 6.12 -16.71
N ALA A 5 -10.71 6.69 -15.50
CA ALA A 5 -11.97 7.19 -14.96
C ALA A 5 -12.49 8.42 -15.73
N VAL A 6 -11.60 9.29 -16.22
CA VAL A 6 -11.97 10.43 -17.08
C VAL A 6 -12.53 9.95 -18.43
N ARG A 7 -11.92 8.91 -19.04
CA ARG A 7 -12.48 8.30 -20.25
C ARG A 7 -13.89 7.74 -20.00
N ALA A 8 -14.06 6.98 -18.91
CA ALA A 8 -15.36 6.43 -18.52
C ALA A 8 -16.40 7.54 -18.21
N ALA A 9 -15.96 8.65 -17.62
CA ALA A 9 -16.79 9.82 -17.37
C ALA A 9 -17.31 10.44 -18.69
N GLY A 10 -16.44 10.56 -19.70
CA GLY A 10 -16.82 11.02 -21.04
C GLY A 10 -17.82 10.10 -21.73
N GLU A 11 -17.61 8.78 -21.65
CA GLU A 11 -18.56 7.77 -22.15
C GLU A 11 -19.92 7.83 -21.44
N ALA A 12 -19.92 8.20 -20.15
CA ALA A 12 -21.12 8.35 -19.33
C ALA A 12 -21.77 9.75 -19.40
N GLY A 13 -21.24 10.68 -20.20
CA GLY A 13 -21.79 12.04 -20.34
C GLY A 13 -21.63 12.93 -19.09
N VAL A 14 -20.65 12.63 -18.23
CA VAL A 14 -20.34 13.47 -17.07
C VAL A 14 -19.70 14.77 -17.53
N ALA A 15 -20.09 15.89 -16.92
CA ALA A 15 -19.51 17.21 -17.20
C ALA A 15 -17.99 17.20 -17.02
N ALA A 16 -17.27 17.90 -17.91
CA ALA A 16 -15.80 17.99 -17.90
C ALA A 16 -15.24 18.90 -16.78
N GLU A 17 -16.07 19.26 -15.79
CA GLU A 17 -15.68 20.07 -14.64
C GLU A 17 -14.90 19.23 -13.62
N PRO A 18 -13.80 19.75 -13.03
CA PRO A 18 -12.94 19.00 -12.12
C PRO A 18 -13.69 18.31 -10.97
N GLU A 19 -14.68 18.98 -10.37
CA GLU A 19 -15.45 18.45 -9.25
C GLU A 19 -16.38 17.30 -9.68
N ALA A 20 -17.00 17.42 -10.86
CA ALA A 20 -17.85 16.37 -11.44
C ALA A 20 -17.03 15.12 -11.79
N LEU A 21 -15.87 15.31 -12.41
CA LEU A 21 -14.92 14.24 -12.72
C LEU A 21 -14.39 13.56 -11.46
N LEU A 22 -14.08 14.33 -10.40
CA LEU A 22 -13.61 13.79 -9.13
C LEU A 22 -14.69 12.97 -8.41
N ARG A 23 -15.93 13.48 -8.34
CA ARG A 23 -17.07 12.70 -7.81
C ARG A 23 -17.25 11.39 -8.59
N HIS A 24 -17.21 11.47 -9.92
CA HIS A 24 -17.32 10.28 -10.76
C HIS A 24 -16.19 9.28 -10.51
N PHE A 25 -14.94 9.74 -10.37
CA PHE A 25 -13.79 8.90 -10.04
C PHE A 25 -14.02 8.07 -8.77
N PHE A 26 -14.45 8.71 -7.68
CA PHE A 26 -14.67 8.01 -6.41
C PHE A 26 -15.86 7.04 -6.49
N VAL A 27 -16.98 7.45 -7.07
CA VAL A 27 -18.16 6.57 -7.27
C VAL A 27 -17.77 5.34 -8.10
N LEU A 28 -17.11 5.55 -9.23
CA LEU A 28 -16.73 4.48 -10.16
C LEU A 28 -15.77 3.47 -9.53
N LEU A 29 -14.75 3.95 -8.82
CA LEU A 29 -13.74 3.07 -8.22
C LEU A 29 -14.21 2.42 -6.92
N ALA A 30 -15.02 3.11 -6.10
CA ALA A 30 -15.58 2.54 -4.87
C ALA A 30 -16.57 1.39 -5.13
N ALA A 31 -17.27 1.43 -6.28
CA ALA A 31 -18.19 0.39 -6.71
C ALA A 31 -17.51 -0.78 -7.47
N ARG A 32 -16.21 -0.66 -7.77
CA ARG A 32 -15.52 -1.63 -8.63
C ARG A 32 -15.29 -2.95 -7.91
N THR A 33 -15.61 -4.05 -8.59
CA THR A 33 -15.38 -5.41 -8.08
C THR A 33 -13.87 -5.71 -8.02
N PRO A 34 -13.35 -6.27 -6.92
CA PRO A 34 -11.98 -6.80 -6.87
C PRO A 34 -11.67 -7.72 -8.05
N GLY A 35 -10.48 -7.58 -8.62
CA GLY A 35 -10.05 -8.35 -9.80
C GLY A 35 -10.53 -7.81 -11.15
N ALA A 36 -11.44 -6.82 -11.19
CA ALA A 36 -11.85 -6.18 -12.46
C ALA A 36 -10.75 -5.25 -12.99
N ALA A 37 -10.28 -5.50 -14.21
CA ALA A 37 -9.13 -4.81 -14.79
C ALA A 37 -9.40 -3.32 -15.09
N ILE A 38 -8.44 -2.47 -14.77
CA ILE A 38 -8.32 -1.10 -15.26
C ILE A 38 -7.31 -1.12 -16.40
N ALA A 39 -7.79 -0.94 -17.63
CA ALA A 39 -6.98 -1.00 -18.85
C ALA A 39 -7.54 -0.09 -19.94
N PHE A 40 -6.65 0.41 -20.81
CA PHE A 40 -7.05 1.22 -21.97
C PHE A 40 -7.34 0.39 -23.22
N GLY A 41 -6.90 -0.87 -23.26
CA GLY A 41 -7.24 -1.88 -24.27
C GLY A 41 -7.55 -3.23 -23.62
N PRO A 42 -7.64 -4.32 -24.40
CA PRO A 42 -7.87 -5.66 -23.87
C PRO A 42 -6.79 -6.03 -22.83
N PRO A 43 -7.18 -6.45 -21.60
CA PRO A 43 -6.20 -6.85 -20.60
C PRO A 43 -5.49 -8.14 -21.03
N PRO A 44 -4.19 -8.31 -20.71
CA PRO A 44 -3.49 -9.57 -20.92
C PRO A 44 -4.16 -10.73 -20.18
N GLU A 45 -4.09 -11.93 -20.76
CA GLU A 45 -4.53 -13.13 -20.06
C GLU A 45 -3.67 -13.37 -18.80
N PRO A 46 -4.29 -13.72 -17.65
CA PRO A 46 -3.56 -14.03 -16.44
C PRO A 46 -2.63 -15.24 -16.68
N ARG A 47 -1.31 -15.03 -16.54
CA ARG A 47 -0.34 -16.13 -16.54
C ARG A 47 -0.30 -16.79 -15.15
N GLY A 48 -0.39 -18.12 -15.09
CA GLY A 48 -0.20 -18.88 -13.84
C GLY A 48 -1.42 -18.96 -12.91
N GLY A 49 -2.63 -18.80 -13.43
CA GLY A 49 -3.89 -19.16 -12.74
C GLY A 49 -4.35 -18.23 -11.60
N ARG A 50 -3.45 -17.44 -10.99
CA ARG A 50 -3.82 -16.50 -9.91
C ARG A 50 -4.19 -15.13 -10.48
N LYS A 51 -5.47 -14.76 -10.36
CA LYS A 51 -5.94 -13.43 -10.73
C LYS A 51 -5.36 -12.37 -9.77
N PRO A 52 -4.84 -11.24 -10.29
CA PRO A 52 -4.41 -10.13 -9.44
C PRO A 52 -5.60 -9.52 -8.70
N LEU A 53 -5.37 -9.03 -7.48
CA LEU A 53 -6.40 -8.44 -6.62
C LEU A 53 -6.94 -7.11 -7.17
N TRP A 54 -6.06 -6.28 -7.74
CA TRP A 54 -6.40 -4.98 -8.31
C TRP A 54 -5.62 -4.74 -9.62
N PRO A 55 -6.02 -5.37 -10.73
CA PRO A 55 -5.28 -5.27 -11.99
C PRO A 55 -5.36 -3.87 -12.59
N ILE A 56 -4.21 -3.19 -12.68
CA ILE A 56 -4.06 -1.93 -13.42
C ILE A 56 -2.99 -2.14 -14.48
N TRP A 57 -3.40 -2.19 -15.75
CA TRP A 57 -2.51 -2.50 -16.86
C TRP A 57 -1.96 -1.24 -17.50
N THR A 58 -0.64 -1.22 -17.72
CA THR A 58 0.00 -0.15 -18.48
C THR A 58 -0.46 -0.16 -19.94
N PRO A 59 -0.62 1.01 -20.57
CA PRO A 59 -1.16 1.10 -21.95
C PRO A 59 -0.13 0.67 -23.00
N THR A 60 1.17 0.78 -22.70
CA THR A 60 2.26 0.52 -23.66
C THR A 60 2.68 -0.96 -23.62
N PRO A 61 2.79 -1.64 -24.78
CA PRO A 61 3.34 -2.99 -24.85
C PRO A 61 4.85 -3.06 -24.51
N PRO A 62 5.32 -4.13 -23.84
CA PRO A 62 4.53 -5.18 -23.21
C PRO A 62 3.81 -4.66 -21.97
N SER A 63 2.49 -4.85 -21.92
CA SER A 63 1.67 -4.38 -20.80
C SER A 63 1.98 -5.19 -19.54
N PHE A 64 2.08 -4.51 -18.39
CA PHE A 64 2.27 -5.14 -17.09
C PHE A 64 1.31 -4.56 -16.05
N ASN A 65 1.03 -5.34 -14.99
CA ASN A 65 0.21 -4.89 -13.88
C ASN A 65 1.02 -3.94 -12.97
N SER A 66 0.71 -2.65 -13.02
CA SER A 66 1.36 -1.63 -12.18
C SER A 66 0.98 -1.74 -10.70
N ALA A 67 -0.11 -2.45 -10.38
CA ALA A 67 -0.60 -2.68 -9.02
C ALA A 67 -0.34 -4.12 -8.53
N ARG A 68 0.72 -4.78 -9.02
CA ARG A 68 1.11 -6.15 -8.65
C ARG A 68 1.41 -6.35 -7.15
N HIS A 69 1.70 -5.28 -6.42
CA HIS A 69 2.02 -5.29 -4.99
C HIS A 69 0.81 -5.00 -4.10
N VAL A 70 -0.40 -4.90 -4.66
CA VAL A 70 -1.62 -4.82 -3.86
C VAL A 70 -1.87 -6.19 -3.21
N THR A 71 -1.88 -6.19 -1.88
CA THR A 71 -2.20 -7.31 -0.97
C THR A 71 -3.68 -7.30 -0.58
N ARG A 72 -4.13 -8.27 0.23
CA ARG A 72 -5.52 -8.29 0.71
C ARG A 72 -5.83 -7.09 1.59
N SER A 73 -4.93 -6.74 2.51
CA SER A 73 -5.14 -5.61 3.43
C SER A 73 -5.08 -4.28 2.72
N THR A 74 -4.12 -4.09 1.81
CA THR A 74 -4.02 -2.84 1.05
C THR A 74 -5.19 -2.66 0.10
N LEU A 75 -5.75 -3.74 -0.48
CA LEU A 75 -7.00 -3.65 -1.25
C LEU A 75 -8.18 -3.19 -0.36
N VAL A 76 -8.33 -3.77 0.83
CA VAL A 76 -9.39 -3.38 1.77
C VAL A 76 -9.25 -1.91 2.16
N LEU A 77 -8.03 -1.46 2.46
CA LEU A 77 -7.73 -0.07 2.78
C LEU A 77 -8.05 0.86 1.59
N LEU A 78 -7.61 0.52 0.39
CA LEU A 78 -7.90 1.30 -0.83
C LEU A 78 -9.42 1.46 -1.04
N HIS A 79 -10.19 0.39 -0.89
CA HIS A 79 -11.64 0.45 -1.01
C HIS A 79 -12.29 1.29 0.10
N ALA A 80 -11.79 1.22 1.33
CA ALA A 80 -12.27 2.04 2.43
C ALA A 80 -12.02 3.53 2.16
N GLU A 81 -10.83 3.90 1.70
CA GLU A 81 -10.47 5.28 1.36
C GLU A 81 -11.25 5.81 0.14
N LEU A 82 -11.51 4.97 -0.87
CA LEU A 82 -12.37 5.34 -1.99
C LEU A 82 -13.81 5.65 -1.53
N ARG A 83 -14.37 4.83 -0.63
CA ARG A 83 -15.71 5.07 -0.06
C ARG A 83 -15.75 6.29 0.86
N ARG A 84 -14.69 6.50 1.66
CA ARG A 84 -14.53 7.69 2.49
C ARG A 84 -14.51 8.95 1.61
N GLY A 85 -13.69 8.96 0.56
CA GLY A 85 -13.63 10.08 -0.40
C GLY A 85 -14.96 10.35 -1.09
N GLN A 86 -15.67 9.28 -1.51
CA GLN A 86 -17.03 9.41 -2.06
C GLN A 86 -17.99 10.10 -1.07
N ALA A 87 -18.01 9.65 0.19
CA ALA A 87 -18.91 10.18 1.22
C ALA A 87 -18.60 11.65 1.54
N LEU A 88 -17.32 12.00 1.70
CA LEU A 88 -16.91 13.38 2.02
C LEU A 88 -17.19 14.35 0.88
N LEU A 89 -16.94 13.96 -0.37
CA LEU A 89 -17.28 14.78 -1.53
C LEU A 89 -18.78 14.97 -1.68
N ALA A 90 -19.59 13.96 -1.38
CA ALA A 90 -21.05 14.08 -1.39
C ALA A 90 -21.54 15.06 -0.30
N ALA A 91 -20.85 15.11 0.85
CA ALA A 91 -21.14 16.03 1.94
C ALA A 91 -20.56 17.45 1.74
N GLY A 92 -19.74 17.67 0.72
CA GLY A 92 -19.00 18.93 0.54
C GLY A 92 -17.92 19.17 1.61
N ASP A 93 -17.47 18.11 2.29
CA ASP A 93 -16.52 18.21 3.40
C ASP A 93 -15.08 18.32 2.87
N PRO A 94 -14.35 19.43 3.12
CA PRO A 94 -12.98 19.62 2.63
C PRO A 94 -11.98 18.56 3.12
N ALA A 95 -12.32 17.80 4.18
CA ALA A 95 -11.52 16.70 4.68
C ALA A 95 -11.32 15.55 3.69
N TRP A 96 -12.00 15.56 2.53
CA TRP A 96 -11.71 14.63 1.43
C TRP A 96 -10.26 14.74 0.93
N THR A 97 -9.62 15.91 1.11
CA THR A 97 -8.21 16.15 0.78
C THR A 97 -7.24 15.70 1.88
N ALA A 98 -7.73 15.45 3.10
CA ALA A 98 -6.91 15.05 4.23
C ALA A 98 -6.58 13.55 4.13
N ALA A 99 -5.30 13.23 4.09
CA ALA A 99 -4.83 11.85 4.15
C ALA A 99 -5.08 11.27 5.55
N THR A 100 -5.61 10.04 5.61
CA THR A 100 -5.58 9.25 6.85
C THR A 100 -4.13 8.95 7.17
N ASP A 101 -3.66 9.30 8.37
CA ASP A 101 -2.33 8.95 8.85
C ASP A 101 -2.35 7.50 9.39
N PRO A 102 -1.84 6.51 8.62
CA PRO A 102 -1.86 5.12 9.05
C PRO A 102 -0.84 4.84 10.16
N SER A 103 0.12 5.74 10.36
CA SER A 103 1.17 5.61 11.38
C SER A 103 0.66 5.89 12.79
N ALA A 104 -0.45 6.62 12.91
CA ALA A 104 -1.13 6.92 14.16
C ALA A 104 -1.89 5.72 14.75
N HIS A 105 -1.87 4.55 14.09
CA HIS A 105 -2.55 3.36 14.62
C HIS A 105 -1.91 2.93 15.96
N PRO A 106 -2.70 2.74 17.03
CA PRO A 106 -2.16 2.44 18.36
C PRO A 106 -1.37 1.13 18.35
N ARG A 107 -1.96 0.08 17.76
CA ARG A 107 -1.29 -1.20 17.52
C ARG A 107 -0.55 -1.19 16.18
N ARG A 108 0.75 -1.41 16.19
CA ARG A 108 1.60 -1.31 14.98
C ARG A 108 2.88 -2.13 15.11
N VAL A 109 3.56 -2.38 13.99
CA VAL A 109 4.96 -2.81 13.97
C VAL A 109 5.82 -1.62 13.59
N GLU A 110 6.76 -1.26 14.46
CA GLU A 110 7.76 -0.24 14.21
C GLU A 110 9.04 -0.88 13.66
N LEU A 111 9.61 -0.24 12.64
CA LEU A 111 10.81 -0.64 11.93
C LEU A 111 11.84 0.47 12.10
N THR A 112 12.85 0.27 12.95
CA THR A 112 13.86 1.29 13.23
C THR A 112 15.21 0.84 12.67
N LEU A 113 15.70 1.58 11.69
CA LEU A 113 17.04 1.43 11.14
C LEU A 113 18.04 2.26 11.94
N GLN A 114 19.19 1.67 12.24
CA GLN A 114 20.36 2.37 12.78
C GLN A 114 21.47 2.35 11.72
N GLY A 115 22.05 3.52 11.48
CA GLY A 115 23.08 3.75 10.47
C GLY A 115 23.20 5.25 10.22
N ARG A 116 24.32 5.70 9.65
CA ARG A 116 24.54 7.12 9.29
C ARG A 116 25.02 7.25 7.85
N GLY A 117 24.66 8.35 7.19
CA GLY A 117 25.16 8.68 5.85
C GLY A 117 24.79 7.62 4.81
N ALA A 118 25.76 7.22 3.98
CA ALA A 118 25.54 6.27 2.87
C ALA A 118 24.99 4.90 3.33
N ALA A 119 25.33 4.45 4.56
CA ALA A 119 24.80 3.22 5.11
C ALA A 119 23.28 3.27 5.32
N GLN A 120 22.73 4.43 5.70
CA GLN A 120 21.29 4.59 5.89
C GLN A 120 20.53 4.43 4.58
N ALA A 121 21.03 5.00 3.48
CA ALA A 121 20.41 4.87 2.16
C ALA A 121 20.38 3.40 1.68
N ALA A 122 21.47 2.67 1.88
CA ALA A 122 21.53 1.23 1.56
C ALA A 122 20.52 0.42 2.39
N CYS A 123 20.42 0.70 3.70
CA CYS A 123 19.44 0.05 4.58
C CYS A 123 17.99 0.36 4.21
N VAL A 124 17.71 1.61 3.80
CA VAL A 124 16.37 1.99 3.30
C VAL A 124 16.06 1.24 2.00
N GLY A 125 17.00 1.16 1.06
CA GLY A 125 16.83 0.40 -0.17
C GLY A 125 16.57 -1.09 0.10
N TRP A 126 17.27 -1.68 1.06
CA TRP A 126 16.98 -3.04 1.52
C TRP A 126 15.57 -3.15 2.09
N LEU A 127 15.17 -2.24 2.98
CA LEU A 127 13.86 -2.25 3.62
C LEU A 127 12.74 -2.16 2.57
N GLU A 128 12.83 -1.23 1.63
CA GLU A 128 11.85 -1.07 0.55
C GLU A 128 11.76 -2.32 -0.35
N GLY A 129 12.89 -2.99 -0.59
CA GLY A 129 12.94 -4.24 -1.35
C GLY A 129 12.30 -5.44 -0.64
N HIS A 130 12.26 -5.45 0.69
CA HIS A 130 11.85 -6.63 1.48
C HIS A 130 10.55 -6.43 2.26
N VAL A 131 10.09 -5.20 2.48
CA VAL A 131 8.91 -4.90 3.32
C VAL A 131 7.65 -5.62 2.86
N MET A 132 7.50 -5.89 1.57
CA MET A 132 6.38 -6.68 1.04
C MET A 132 6.31 -8.08 1.68
N GLY A 133 7.45 -8.73 1.89
CA GLY A 133 7.51 -10.03 2.56
C GLY A 133 7.00 -9.97 4.00
N LEU A 134 7.36 -8.90 4.73
CA LEU A 134 6.84 -8.65 6.08
C LEU A 134 5.32 -8.41 6.07
N LEU A 135 4.81 -7.60 5.14
CA LEU A 135 3.37 -7.35 5.04
C LEU A 135 2.58 -8.65 4.82
N LEU A 136 3.07 -9.53 3.95
CA LEU A 136 2.44 -10.83 3.70
C LEU A 136 2.51 -11.75 4.92
N ALA A 137 3.66 -11.82 5.61
CA ALA A 137 3.80 -12.61 6.83
C ALA A 137 2.86 -12.13 7.95
N LEU A 138 2.67 -10.81 8.09
CA LEU A 138 1.71 -10.23 9.04
C LEU A 138 0.25 -10.54 8.64
N GLU A 139 -0.07 -10.53 7.34
CA GLU A 139 -1.39 -10.99 6.85
C GLU A 139 -1.64 -12.47 7.16
N ASP A 140 -0.62 -13.32 6.98
CA ASP A 140 -0.70 -14.76 7.27
C ASP A 140 -0.79 -15.04 8.79
N ALA A 141 -0.27 -14.14 9.61
CA ALA A 141 -0.49 -14.10 11.06
C ALA A 141 -1.91 -13.61 11.46
N GLY A 142 -2.78 -13.32 10.48
CA GLY A 142 -4.18 -12.94 10.68
C GLY A 142 -4.42 -11.44 10.90
N ALA A 143 -3.40 -10.59 10.74
CA ALA A 143 -3.58 -9.15 10.84
C ALA A 143 -4.04 -8.53 9.51
N ARG A 144 -4.90 -7.51 9.61
CA ARG A 144 -5.03 -6.52 8.53
C ARG A 144 -3.91 -5.50 8.70
N VAL A 145 -3.10 -5.34 7.66
CA VAL A 145 -1.95 -4.41 7.66
C VAL A 145 -2.29 -3.08 7.01
N ARG A 146 -1.85 -1.99 7.63
CA ARG A 146 -1.90 -0.62 7.10
C ARG A 146 -0.46 -0.11 6.95
N PRO A 147 0.19 -0.38 5.80
CA PRO A 147 1.57 0.04 5.60
C PRO A 147 1.68 1.56 5.51
N TYR A 148 2.72 2.12 6.13
CA TYR A 148 3.10 3.51 5.94
C TYR A 148 4.37 3.60 5.09
N PRO A 149 4.31 4.17 3.87
CA PRO A 149 5.43 4.12 2.92
C PRO A 149 6.52 5.16 3.23
N ARG A 150 6.45 5.85 4.37
CA ARG A 150 7.35 6.94 4.74
C ARG A 150 7.86 6.74 6.17
N PRO A 151 9.01 7.33 6.52
CA PRO A 151 9.40 7.43 7.91
C PRO A 151 8.37 8.21 8.73
N LEU A 152 8.28 7.92 10.03
CA LEU A 152 7.40 8.61 10.99
C LEU A 152 7.66 10.11 11.04
N ARG A 153 8.92 10.54 10.93
CA ARG A 153 9.29 11.95 10.78
C ARG A 153 10.42 12.15 9.78
N ALA A 154 10.51 13.35 9.23
CA ALA A 154 11.59 13.72 8.33
C ALA A 154 12.95 13.57 9.03
N GLY A 155 13.88 12.85 8.40
CA GLY A 155 15.21 12.57 8.96
C GLY A 155 15.24 11.44 9.99
N GLU A 156 14.09 10.88 10.38
CA GLU A 156 14.05 9.65 11.17
C GLU A 156 14.24 8.42 10.27
N ALA A 157 14.75 7.36 10.88
CA ALA A 157 14.91 6.06 10.26
C ALA A 157 13.93 5.05 10.88
N THR A 158 12.71 5.52 11.20
CA THR A 158 11.65 4.70 11.78
C THR A 158 10.43 4.69 10.89
N TRP A 159 9.90 3.52 10.55
CA TRP A 159 8.65 3.32 9.84
C TRP A 159 7.65 2.60 10.73
N ALA A 160 6.36 2.69 10.39
CA ALA A 160 5.30 1.98 11.07
C ALA A 160 4.39 1.22 10.09
N ILE A 161 3.90 0.07 10.54
CA ILE A 161 2.87 -0.70 9.87
C ILE A 161 1.73 -0.87 10.88
N GLY A 162 0.62 -0.17 10.68
CA GLY A 162 -0.55 -0.30 11.55
C GLY A 162 -1.17 -1.70 11.42
N LEU A 163 -1.69 -2.23 12.53
CA LEU A 163 -2.25 -3.58 12.60
C LEU A 163 -3.66 -3.60 13.21
N GLU A 164 -4.58 -4.32 12.56
CA GLU A 164 -5.86 -4.71 13.16
C GLU A 164 -5.98 -6.24 13.20
N GLY A 165 -6.28 -6.82 14.37
CA GLY A 165 -6.34 -8.29 14.53
C GLY A 165 -4.99 -8.99 14.40
N GLY A 166 -4.99 -10.32 14.30
CA GLY A 166 -3.79 -11.15 14.23
C GLY A 166 -3.23 -11.56 15.59
N GLU A 167 -2.64 -12.76 15.61
CA GLU A 167 -2.19 -13.43 16.84
C GLU A 167 -0.85 -12.86 17.32
N PRO A 168 -0.76 -12.29 18.55
CA PRO A 168 0.46 -11.63 19.02
C PRO A 168 1.75 -12.48 18.90
N PRO A 169 1.74 -13.79 19.21
CA PRO A 169 2.93 -14.63 19.02
C PRO A 169 3.36 -14.74 17.56
N ALA A 170 2.41 -14.84 16.63
CA ALA A 170 2.69 -14.95 15.20
C ALA A 170 3.22 -13.62 14.62
N ILE A 171 2.66 -12.49 15.08
CA ILE A 171 3.15 -11.15 14.73
C ILE A 171 4.58 -10.94 15.24
N ALA A 172 4.87 -11.32 16.49
CA ALA A 172 6.21 -11.25 17.04
C ALA A 172 7.20 -12.15 16.28
N ALA A 173 6.78 -13.36 15.89
CA ALA A 173 7.61 -14.26 15.08
C ALA A 173 7.91 -13.69 13.69
N ALA A 174 6.91 -13.10 13.00
CA ALA A 174 7.10 -12.44 11.71
C ALA A 174 8.08 -11.25 11.82
N ALA A 175 7.92 -10.43 12.86
CA ALA A 175 8.83 -9.31 13.17
C ALA A 175 10.27 -9.78 13.39
N ALA A 176 10.46 -10.80 14.23
CA ALA A 176 11.77 -11.37 14.54
C ALA A 176 12.44 -12.01 13.31
N ALA A 177 11.67 -12.75 12.50
CA ALA A 177 12.17 -13.34 11.27
C ALA A 177 12.64 -12.27 10.26
N PHE A 178 11.91 -11.16 10.14
CA PHE A 178 12.30 -10.04 9.27
C PHE A 178 13.57 -9.35 9.76
N ALA A 179 13.70 -9.13 11.07
CA ALA A 179 14.95 -8.61 11.67
C ALA A 179 16.13 -9.57 11.44
N GLY A 180 15.90 -10.88 11.56
CA GLY A 180 16.90 -11.91 11.28
C GLY A 180 17.35 -11.93 9.82
N ALA A 181 16.42 -11.76 8.88
CA ALA A 181 16.74 -11.64 7.45
C ALA A 181 17.63 -10.42 7.16
N PHE A 182 17.37 -9.28 7.82
CA PHE A 182 18.24 -8.12 7.73
C PHE A 182 19.63 -8.40 8.31
N ALA A 183 19.71 -9.02 9.49
CA ALA A 183 20.98 -9.34 10.12
C ALA A 183 21.86 -10.27 9.25
N GLY A 184 21.23 -11.21 8.53
CA GLY A 184 21.86 -12.14 7.59
C GLY A 184 22.13 -11.59 6.19
N TRP A 185 21.84 -10.31 5.91
CA TRP A 185 22.14 -9.69 4.63
C TRP A 185 23.66 -9.60 4.40
N ALA A 186 24.16 -10.28 3.36
CA ALA A 186 25.59 -10.41 3.07
C ALA A 186 26.31 -9.06 2.87
N ASP A 187 25.69 -8.13 2.16
CA ASP A 187 26.25 -6.80 1.87
C ASP A 187 25.80 -5.73 2.88
N ARG A 188 25.35 -6.15 4.07
CA ARG A 188 24.88 -5.23 5.10
C ARG A 188 26.03 -4.30 5.52
N PRO A 189 25.83 -2.96 5.49
CA PRO A 189 26.84 -2.02 5.96
C PRO A 189 27.26 -2.30 7.41
N GLU A 190 28.54 -2.09 7.70
CA GLU A 190 29.07 -2.25 9.06
C GLU A 190 28.31 -1.37 10.05
N GLY A 191 27.96 -1.95 11.21
CA GLY A 191 27.20 -1.25 12.24
C GLY A 191 25.73 -0.98 11.92
N ALA A 192 25.22 -1.39 10.76
CA ALA A 192 23.80 -1.23 10.45
C ALA A 192 22.92 -2.21 11.25
N GLU A 193 21.89 -1.71 11.91
CA GLU A 193 20.93 -2.51 12.68
C GLU A 193 19.50 -2.24 12.19
N LEU A 194 18.65 -3.27 12.15
CA LEU A 194 17.20 -3.11 11.99
C LEU A 194 16.53 -3.69 13.23
N ARG A 195 15.81 -2.84 13.97
CA ARG A 195 14.92 -3.28 15.04
C ARG A 195 13.50 -3.33 14.52
N VAL A 196 12.81 -4.44 14.79
CA VAL A 196 11.43 -4.66 14.41
C VAL A 196 10.64 -4.97 15.67
N ARG A 197 9.70 -4.09 16.03
CA ARG A 197 9.02 -4.13 17.33
C ARG A 197 7.50 -4.05 17.14
N PRO A 198 6.73 -5.02 17.62
CA PRO A 198 5.30 -4.83 17.88
C PRO A 198 5.10 -3.78 19.00
N VAL A 199 4.17 -2.87 18.77
CA VAL A 199 3.67 -1.87 19.73
C VAL A 199 2.18 -2.10 19.87
N GLU A 200 1.70 -2.13 21.11
CA GLU A 200 0.29 -2.35 21.46
C GLU A 200 -0.32 -1.12 22.12
#